data_AF-A0A2N2HKI1-F1
#
_entry.id   AF-A0A2N2HKI1-F1
#
_cell.length_a   1.000
_cell.length_b   1.000
_cell.length_c   1.000
_cell.angle_alpha   90.00
_cell.angle_beta   90.00
_cell.angle_gamma   90.00
#
_symmetry.space_group_name_H-M   'P 1'
#
loop_
_entity.id
_entity.type
_entity.pdbx_description
1 polymer ?
#
loop_
_entity_poly.entity_id
_entity_poly.type
_entity_poly.pdbx_seq_one_letter_code
_entity_poly.pdbx_strand_id
1 'polypeptide(L)'
;MTAQEAAAKRSEKSQALKVWQVDETWFYVESDEGKVCYKVFFGDAGESCTCADFANRYKTDNSFKCKHILAVMNSIPKGEVLQALFLERRKPKLDERFIVTIDQKDFVVYSGLLDMAHQKNMHRMETELIQFPSKENDHTAICKAVAQTMNGGVFSDIGDANPTNCNSKVARHLIRMASTRAKARCLRDLTNIGMTALEELGDLTEVIGAKEEKVSTEPVQKDNIKRFPGRPRKQESANQKEEKSSPIQESSQSQQESQPPVTQDKPVEKSPARKSGDNGNGKSKVPGMSEAQKNAIFNLSRRRGISVEELEKMVQETYLVSLENLTGEDAKTFIRQLQQSA
;
A
#
# COMPACT_ATOMS: atom_id res chain seq x y z
N MET A 1 -13.73 -10.78 -57.70
CA MET A 1 -13.20 -9.48 -57.26
C MET A 1 -11.81 -9.33 -57.86
N THR A 2 -11.57 -8.26 -58.62
CA THR A 2 -10.24 -8.01 -59.22
C THR A 2 -9.21 -7.57 -58.17
N ALA A 3 -7.92 -7.61 -58.52
CA ALA A 3 -6.85 -7.10 -57.67
C ALA A 3 -7.00 -5.60 -57.36
N GLN A 4 -7.56 -4.83 -58.30
CA GLN A 4 -7.85 -3.40 -58.16
C GLN A 4 -9.02 -3.15 -57.19
N GLU A 5 -10.14 -3.85 -57.32
CA GLU A 5 -11.25 -3.80 -56.33
C GLU A 5 -10.77 -4.16 -54.92
N ALA A 6 -9.95 -5.20 -54.80
CA ALA A 6 -9.36 -5.63 -53.54
C ALA A 6 -8.32 -4.64 -52.97
N ALA A 7 -7.77 -3.73 -53.79
CA ALA A 7 -6.94 -2.61 -53.35
C ALA A 7 -7.79 -1.42 -52.89
N ALA A 8 -8.79 -1.02 -53.68
CA ALA A 8 -9.71 0.05 -53.34
C ALA A 8 -10.39 -0.19 -51.98
N LYS A 9 -10.92 -1.40 -51.76
CA LYS A 9 -11.57 -1.79 -50.50
C LYS A 9 -10.62 -1.87 -49.29
N ARG A 10 -9.30 -2.04 -49.51
CA ARG A 10 -8.29 -1.90 -48.43
C ARG A 10 -8.01 -0.44 -48.11
N SER A 11 -7.95 0.41 -49.13
CA SER A 11 -7.74 1.86 -48.97
C SER A 11 -8.91 2.51 -48.23
N GLU A 12 -10.15 2.28 -48.68
CA GLU A 12 -11.39 2.69 -48.00
C GLU A 12 -11.39 2.27 -46.52
N LYS A 13 -11.18 0.98 -46.24
CA LYS A 13 -11.11 0.46 -44.86
C LYS A 13 -9.98 1.06 -44.01
N SER A 14 -8.92 1.60 -44.61
CA SER A 14 -7.80 2.18 -43.86
C SER A 14 -8.11 3.57 -43.30
N GLN A 15 -9.00 4.33 -43.95
CA GLN A 15 -9.34 5.71 -43.57
C GLN A 15 -10.11 5.80 -42.24
N ALA A 16 -10.75 4.72 -41.81
CA ALA A 16 -11.53 4.66 -40.58
C ALA A 16 -10.78 4.09 -39.36
N LEU A 17 -9.50 3.70 -39.51
CA LEU A 17 -8.73 3.09 -38.43
C LEU A 17 -7.96 4.16 -37.64
N LYS A 18 -8.04 4.12 -36.31
CA LYS A 18 -7.20 4.98 -35.47
C LYS A 18 -5.75 4.48 -35.52
N VAL A 19 -4.81 5.43 -35.62
CA VAL A 19 -3.37 5.20 -35.55
C VAL A 19 -2.83 5.92 -34.32
N TRP A 20 -2.09 5.20 -33.48
CA TRP A 20 -1.32 5.77 -32.39
C TRP A 20 0.17 5.60 -32.69
N GLN A 21 0.89 6.71 -32.71
CA GLN A 21 2.34 6.69 -32.77
C GLN A 21 2.94 6.27 -31.42
N VAL A 22 4.08 5.59 -31.44
CA VAL A 22 4.84 5.20 -30.24
C VAL A 22 6.22 5.86 -30.25
N ASP A 23 6.90 5.77 -31.39
CA ASP A 23 8.17 6.43 -31.70
C ASP A 23 8.19 6.81 -33.20
N GLU A 24 9.32 7.30 -33.70
CA GLU A 24 9.49 7.76 -35.10
C GLU A 24 9.13 6.69 -36.15
N THR A 25 9.23 5.41 -35.81
CA THR A 25 9.10 4.28 -36.75
C THR A 25 8.02 3.26 -36.39
N TRP A 26 7.58 3.22 -35.12
CA TRP A 26 6.59 2.25 -34.63
C TRP A 26 5.24 2.86 -34.28
N PHE A 27 4.21 2.18 -34.74
CA PHE A 27 2.81 2.58 -34.64
C PHE A 27 1.96 1.41 -34.15
N TYR A 28 0.86 1.72 -33.47
CA TYR A 28 -0.25 0.81 -33.22
C TYR A 28 -1.46 1.26 -34.03
N VAL A 29 -2.08 0.34 -34.77
CA VAL A 29 -3.28 0.60 -35.57
C VAL A 29 -4.43 -0.25 -35.07
N GLU A 30 -5.57 0.39 -34.81
CA GLU A 30 -6.79 -0.26 -34.33
C GLU A 30 -7.34 -1.30 -35.33
N SER A 31 -7.97 -2.36 -34.83
CA SER A 31 -8.85 -3.20 -35.66
C SER A 31 -10.16 -2.49 -35.98
N ASP A 32 -10.84 -2.91 -37.04
CA ASP A 32 -12.18 -2.41 -37.42
C ASP A 32 -13.29 -2.81 -36.43
N GLU A 33 -12.95 -3.50 -35.34
CA GLU A 33 -13.84 -3.80 -34.21
C GLU A 33 -13.45 -3.08 -32.91
N GLY A 34 -12.35 -2.31 -32.87
CA GLY A 34 -11.87 -1.62 -31.66
C GLY A 34 -11.29 -2.55 -30.57
N LYS A 35 -11.10 -3.84 -30.85
CA LYS A 35 -10.75 -4.86 -29.84
C LYS A 35 -9.26 -5.14 -29.67
N VAL A 36 -8.46 -4.90 -30.71
CA VAL A 36 -7.02 -5.17 -30.73
C VAL A 36 -6.29 -4.11 -31.54
N CYS A 37 -5.00 -3.91 -31.26
CA CYS A 37 -4.12 -3.06 -32.07
C CYS A 37 -3.02 -3.89 -32.73
N TYR A 38 -2.76 -3.67 -34.01
CA TYR A 38 -1.66 -4.27 -34.74
C TYR A 38 -0.43 -3.37 -34.66
N LYS A 39 0.74 -3.94 -34.36
CA LYS A 39 2.01 -3.20 -34.42
C LYS A 39 2.40 -3.03 -35.88
N VAL A 40 2.73 -1.82 -36.28
CA VAL A 40 3.18 -1.45 -37.63
C VAL A 40 4.56 -0.79 -37.51
N PHE A 41 5.49 -1.21 -38.37
CA PHE A 41 6.74 -0.51 -38.63
C PHE A 41 6.61 0.25 -39.95
N PHE A 42 7.06 1.49 -39.97
CA PHE A 42 7.10 2.32 -41.16
C PHE A 42 8.29 3.28 -41.07
N GLY A 43 9.26 3.15 -41.98
CA GLY A 43 10.47 3.99 -42.03
C GLY A 43 11.43 3.52 -43.13
N ASP A 44 12.63 4.09 -43.17
CA ASP A 44 13.58 3.88 -44.29
C ASP A 44 14.04 2.43 -44.47
N ALA A 45 14.01 1.62 -43.40
CA ALA A 45 14.31 0.19 -43.44
C ALA A 45 13.14 -0.68 -43.99
N GLY A 46 12.02 -0.06 -44.39
CA GLY A 46 10.86 -0.70 -45.00
C GLY A 46 9.59 -0.64 -44.15
N GLU A 47 8.65 -1.53 -44.46
CA GLU A 47 7.30 -1.52 -43.92
C GLU A 47 6.94 -2.92 -43.39
N SER A 48 6.33 -3.01 -42.21
CA SER A 48 5.81 -4.30 -41.71
C SER A 48 4.60 -4.14 -40.80
N CYS A 49 3.78 -5.19 -40.69
CA CYS A 49 2.61 -5.19 -39.82
C CYS A 49 2.35 -6.57 -39.23
N THR A 50 1.99 -6.64 -37.94
CA THR A 50 1.66 -7.91 -37.25
C THR A 50 0.31 -8.52 -37.63
N CYS A 51 -0.41 -7.98 -38.61
CA CYS A 51 -1.68 -8.55 -39.05
C CYS A 51 -1.49 -9.73 -40.02
N ALA A 52 -2.40 -10.71 -39.95
CA ALA A 52 -2.35 -11.90 -40.80
C ALA A 52 -2.41 -11.59 -42.31
N ASP A 53 -3.12 -10.52 -42.72
CA ASP A 53 -3.22 -10.11 -44.12
C ASP A 53 -1.86 -9.69 -44.71
N PHE A 54 -1.01 -9.03 -43.92
CA PHE A 54 0.37 -8.71 -44.30
C PHE A 54 1.25 -9.97 -44.26
N ALA A 55 1.26 -10.68 -43.13
CA ALA A 55 2.12 -11.86 -42.93
C ALA A 55 1.90 -13.01 -43.94
N ASN A 56 0.70 -13.07 -44.56
CA ASN A 56 0.38 -14.05 -45.59
C ASN A 56 0.69 -13.58 -47.01
N ARG A 57 0.51 -12.29 -47.33
CA ARG A 57 0.66 -11.79 -48.72
C ARG A 57 2.01 -11.15 -49.03
N TYR A 58 2.70 -10.57 -48.06
CA TYR A 58 4.02 -9.97 -48.27
C TYR A 58 5.06 -10.99 -48.79
N LYS A 59 4.86 -12.28 -48.45
CA LYS A 59 5.67 -13.40 -48.94
C LYS A 59 5.55 -13.64 -50.45
N THR A 60 4.48 -13.20 -51.08
CA THR A 60 4.21 -13.35 -52.52
C THR A 60 4.29 -12.03 -53.28
N ASP A 61 4.13 -10.90 -52.60
CA ASP A 61 4.23 -9.54 -53.13
C ASP A 61 4.95 -8.64 -52.11
N ASN A 62 6.24 -8.37 -52.34
CA ASN A 62 7.06 -7.52 -51.49
C ASN A 62 6.66 -6.02 -51.55
N SER A 63 5.68 -5.64 -52.37
CA SER A 63 5.04 -4.32 -52.37
C SER A 63 3.69 -4.30 -51.63
N PHE A 64 3.25 -5.42 -51.06
CA PHE A 64 1.92 -5.56 -50.48
C PHE A 64 1.73 -4.71 -49.22
N LYS A 65 0.87 -3.69 -49.32
CA LYS A 65 0.42 -2.88 -48.18
C LYS A 65 -0.94 -3.35 -47.67
N CYS A 66 -0.99 -3.76 -46.40
CA CYS A 66 -2.25 -4.07 -45.72
C CYS A 66 -2.99 -2.79 -45.28
N LYS A 67 -4.27 -2.91 -44.89
CA LYS A 67 -5.07 -1.75 -44.45
C LYS A 67 -4.45 -0.96 -43.27
N HIS A 68 -3.61 -1.58 -42.45
CA HIS A 68 -2.96 -0.91 -41.31
C HIS A 68 -1.76 -0.06 -41.74
N ILE A 69 -0.94 -0.54 -42.68
CA ILE A 69 0.16 0.24 -43.27
C ILE A 69 -0.41 1.44 -44.02
N LEU A 70 -1.48 1.22 -44.79
CA LEU A 70 -2.19 2.32 -45.47
C LEU A 70 -2.76 3.35 -44.49
N ALA A 71 -3.25 2.93 -43.32
CA ALA A 71 -3.73 3.85 -42.28
C ALA A 71 -2.59 4.73 -41.72
N VAL A 72 -1.41 4.17 -41.48
CA VAL A 72 -0.21 4.94 -41.07
C VAL A 72 0.19 5.93 -42.17
N MET A 73 0.29 5.48 -43.43
CA MET A 73 0.62 6.37 -44.57
C MET A 73 -0.37 7.53 -44.71
N ASN A 74 -1.68 7.27 -44.55
CA ASN A 74 -2.73 8.29 -44.60
C ASN A 74 -2.72 9.24 -43.39
N SER A 75 -2.19 8.79 -42.24
CA SER A 75 -2.14 9.60 -41.00
C SER A 75 -0.93 10.53 -40.94
N ILE A 76 0.13 10.25 -41.71
CA ILE A 76 1.41 11.00 -41.66
C ILE A 76 1.81 11.48 -43.07
N PRO A 77 0.94 12.21 -43.81
CA PRO A 77 1.11 12.50 -45.24
C PRO A 77 2.29 13.42 -45.60
N LYS A 78 3.05 13.88 -44.61
CA LYS A 78 4.25 14.74 -44.76
C LYS A 78 5.49 14.23 -44.01
N GLY A 79 5.40 13.11 -43.28
CA GLY A 79 6.41 12.74 -42.28
C GLY A 79 6.39 13.57 -40.99
N GLU A 80 5.42 14.49 -40.81
CA GLU A 80 5.23 15.28 -39.58
C GLU A 80 4.75 14.37 -38.42
N VAL A 81 5.71 13.84 -37.67
CA VAL A 81 5.52 12.97 -36.49
C VAL A 81 5.01 13.75 -35.28
N LEU A 82 4.02 13.20 -34.55
CA LEU A 82 3.52 13.76 -33.30
C LEU A 82 3.99 12.93 -32.10
N GLN A 83 4.61 13.59 -31.13
CA GLN A 83 5.12 12.92 -29.92
C GLN A 83 3.97 12.37 -29.06
N ALA A 84 4.02 11.07 -28.77
CA ALA A 84 3.00 10.40 -27.97
C ALA A 84 3.01 10.87 -26.51
N LEU A 85 1.87 11.35 -26.01
CA LEU A 85 1.68 11.69 -24.59
C LEU A 85 1.50 10.40 -23.75
N PHE A 86 2.62 9.87 -23.27
CA PHE A 86 2.61 8.80 -22.27
C PHE A 86 2.02 9.32 -20.95
N LEU A 87 0.94 8.69 -20.47
CA LEU A 87 0.38 8.97 -19.15
C LEU A 87 1.34 8.41 -18.08
N GLU A 88 2.18 9.27 -17.51
CA GLU A 88 3.05 8.89 -16.39
C GLU A 88 2.23 8.36 -15.22
N ARG A 89 2.65 7.21 -14.66
CA ARG A 89 2.10 6.73 -13.39
C ARG A 89 2.54 7.70 -12.29
N ARG A 90 1.59 8.46 -11.73
CA ARG A 90 1.82 9.37 -10.59
C ARG A 90 2.61 8.64 -9.49
N LYS A 91 3.88 9.01 -9.33
CA LYS A 91 4.74 8.49 -8.26
C LYS A 91 4.19 8.95 -6.91
N PRO A 92 4.01 8.06 -5.91
CA PRO A 92 3.61 8.46 -4.57
C PRO A 92 4.59 9.48 -3.99
N LYS A 93 4.08 10.62 -3.53
CA LYS A 93 4.88 11.67 -2.88
C LYS A 93 4.16 12.25 -1.68
N LEU A 94 4.92 12.68 -0.68
CA LEU A 94 4.40 13.53 0.39
C LEU A 94 3.98 14.88 -0.21
N ASP A 95 2.90 15.45 0.31
CA ASP A 95 2.45 16.80 0.00
C ASP A 95 3.08 17.76 1.03
N GLU A 96 3.70 18.83 0.56
CA GLU A 96 4.41 19.83 1.38
C GLU A 96 3.51 20.46 2.46
N ARG A 97 2.17 20.48 2.24
CA ARG A 97 1.18 20.96 3.21
C ARG A 97 1.09 20.10 4.48
N PHE A 98 1.70 18.92 4.50
CA PHE A 98 1.82 18.07 5.69
C PHE A 98 3.20 18.15 6.36
N ILE A 99 4.09 19.04 5.90
CA ILE A 99 5.38 19.32 6.52
C ILE A 99 5.23 20.58 7.39
N VAL A 100 5.73 20.53 8.62
CA VAL A 100 5.66 21.62 9.61
C VAL A 100 7.05 21.82 10.20
N THR A 101 7.65 22.98 9.93
CA THR A 101 8.96 23.37 10.48
C THR A 101 8.82 23.90 11.91
N ILE A 102 9.56 23.34 12.87
CA ILE A 102 9.62 23.77 14.27
C ILE A 102 11.09 23.87 14.68
N ASP A 103 11.54 25.04 15.15
CA ASP A 103 12.95 25.38 15.40
C ASP A 103 13.92 24.82 14.34
N GLN A 104 13.70 25.20 13.07
CA GLN A 104 14.56 24.85 11.92
C GLN A 104 14.64 23.33 11.62
N LYS A 105 13.75 22.51 12.19
CA LYS A 105 13.61 21.07 11.91
C LYS A 105 12.23 20.80 11.32
N ASP A 106 12.17 19.96 10.29
CA ASP A 106 10.93 19.60 9.62
C ASP A 106 10.29 18.34 10.19
N PHE A 107 9.01 18.44 10.54
CA PHE A 107 8.18 17.34 11.03
C PHE A 107 7.07 17.03 10.04
N VAL A 108 6.72 15.75 9.93
CA VAL A 108 5.57 15.32 9.12
C VAL A 108 4.34 15.14 10.00
N VAL A 109 3.19 15.66 9.58
CA VAL A 109 1.91 15.42 10.26
C VAL A 109 1.42 14.01 9.89
N TYR A 110 0.86 13.27 10.85
CA TYR A 110 0.35 11.89 10.66
C TYR A 110 -0.60 11.75 9.46
N SER A 111 -1.38 12.79 9.15
CA SER A 111 -2.26 12.84 7.97
C SER A 111 -1.50 12.71 6.64
N GLY A 112 -0.29 13.29 6.53
CA GLY A 112 0.56 13.16 5.33
C GLY A 112 1.22 11.80 5.19
N LEU A 113 1.62 11.19 6.32
CA LEU A 113 2.07 9.80 6.35
C LEU A 113 0.95 8.85 5.90
N LEU A 114 -0.28 9.08 6.37
CA LEU A 114 -1.45 8.28 6.01
C LEU A 114 -1.87 8.47 4.53
N ASP A 115 -1.87 9.70 4.02
CA ASP A 115 -2.14 9.97 2.61
C ASP A 115 -1.10 9.31 1.69
N MET A 116 0.19 9.48 1.96
CA MET A 116 1.25 8.83 1.16
C MET A 116 1.20 7.29 1.28
N ALA A 117 0.74 6.74 2.40
CA ALA A 117 0.49 5.30 2.54
C ALA A 117 -0.67 4.82 1.65
N HIS A 118 -1.76 5.59 1.55
CA HIS A 118 -2.83 5.31 0.59
C HIS A 118 -2.35 5.47 -0.87
N GLN A 119 -1.52 6.48 -1.18
CA GLN A 119 -0.86 6.58 -2.50
C GLN A 119 0.01 5.35 -2.82
N LYS A 120 0.60 4.69 -1.81
CA LYS A 120 1.33 3.40 -1.93
C LYS A 120 0.43 2.15 -1.91
N ASN A 121 -0.90 2.30 -1.93
CA ASN A 121 -1.88 1.20 -1.84
C ASN A 121 -1.79 0.41 -0.52
N MET A 122 -1.61 1.09 0.62
CA MET A 122 -1.92 0.52 1.93
C MET A 122 -3.41 0.19 2.00
N HIS A 123 -3.76 -1.06 2.31
CA HIS A 123 -5.14 -1.53 2.39
C HIS A 123 -5.56 -1.85 3.85
N ARG A 124 -4.60 -2.16 4.73
CA ARG A 124 -4.87 -2.58 6.11
C ARG A 124 -3.85 -1.94 7.05
N MET A 125 -4.34 -1.42 8.17
CA MET A 125 -3.56 -0.89 9.29
C MET A 125 -4.22 -1.39 10.58
N GLU A 126 -3.47 -2.14 11.37
CA GLU A 126 -3.92 -2.72 12.64
C GLU A 126 -3.05 -2.22 13.79
N THR A 127 -3.57 -2.29 15.02
CA THR A 127 -2.80 -1.93 16.21
C THR A 127 -3.23 -2.76 17.41
N GLU A 128 -2.26 -3.39 18.04
CA GLU A 128 -2.38 -4.27 19.19
C GLU A 128 -1.82 -3.57 20.43
N LEU A 129 -2.49 -3.70 21.59
CA LEU A 129 -1.99 -3.22 22.87
C LEU A 129 -1.25 -4.38 23.56
N ILE A 130 0.09 -4.34 23.51
CA ILE A 130 0.96 -5.37 24.10
C ILE A 130 1.06 -5.20 25.62
N GLN A 131 1.14 -3.96 26.11
CA GLN A 131 1.26 -3.67 27.54
C GLN A 131 0.23 -2.63 27.98
N PHE A 132 -0.55 -2.98 29.00
CA PHE A 132 -1.45 -2.07 29.69
C PHE A 132 -0.69 -1.26 30.75
N PRO A 133 -0.97 0.05 30.93
CA PRO A 133 -0.31 0.88 31.92
C PRO A 133 -0.76 0.52 33.34
N SER A 134 0.16 0.04 34.18
CA SER A 134 -0.08 -0.37 35.58
C SER A 134 0.92 0.31 36.53
N LYS A 135 0.72 0.19 37.84
CA LYS A 135 1.71 0.68 38.82
C LYS A 135 3.03 -0.11 38.81
N GLU A 136 3.03 -1.31 38.24
CA GLU A 136 4.17 -2.25 38.22
C GLU A 136 5.09 -2.00 37.02
N ASN A 137 4.66 -1.18 36.05
CA ASN A 137 5.42 -0.82 34.85
C ASN A 137 5.53 0.70 34.64
N ASP A 138 5.51 1.48 35.73
CA ASP A 138 5.58 2.95 35.74
C ASP A 138 4.50 3.62 34.87
N HIS A 139 3.32 2.99 34.81
CA HIS A 139 2.20 3.34 33.93
C HIS A 139 2.56 3.35 32.43
N THR A 140 3.50 2.53 32.00
CA THR A 140 3.91 2.43 30.59
C THR A 140 2.91 1.60 29.78
N ALA A 141 2.29 2.23 28.78
CA ALA A 141 1.52 1.56 27.73
C ALA A 141 2.44 1.26 26.52
N ILE A 142 2.27 0.09 25.89
CA ILE A 142 3.02 -0.29 24.67
C ILE A 142 2.04 -0.84 23.63
N CYS A 143 2.00 -0.21 22.46
CA CYS A 143 1.25 -0.66 21.29
C CYS A 143 2.19 -1.10 20.16
N LYS A 144 1.77 -2.08 19.37
CA LYS A 144 2.40 -2.45 18.09
C LYS A 144 1.44 -2.15 16.96
N ALA A 145 1.88 -1.46 15.92
CA ALA A 145 1.12 -1.27 14.69
C ALA A 145 1.63 -2.21 13.60
N VAL A 146 0.73 -2.62 12.70
CA VAL A 146 1.07 -3.43 11.51
C VAL A 146 0.32 -2.88 10.30
N ALA A 147 1.06 -2.52 9.25
CA ALA A 147 0.51 -2.00 8.00
C ALA A 147 0.79 -2.98 6.85
N GLN A 148 -0.18 -3.13 5.93
CA GLN A 148 -0.09 -4.05 4.80
C GLN A 148 -0.51 -3.34 3.50
N THR A 149 0.32 -3.48 2.46
CA THR A 149 0.12 -2.90 1.13
C THR A 149 -0.27 -3.96 0.10
N MET A 150 -1.04 -3.58 -0.92
CA MET A 150 -1.60 -4.53 -1.90
C MET A 150 -0.55 -5.25 -2.76
N ASN A 151 0.70 -4.76 -2.79
CA ASN A 151 1.83 -5.43 -3.42
C ASN A 151 2.55 -6.45 -2.51
N GLY A 152 2.03 -6.73 -1.30
CA GLY A 152 2.59 -7.70 -0.36
C GLY A 152 3.61 -7.14 0.64
N GLY A 153 3.84 -5.82 0.66
CA GLY A 153 4.66 -5.18 1.69
C GLY A 153 3.98 -5.22 3.05
N VAL A 154 4.72 -5.64 4.08
CA VAL A 154 4.27 -5.67 5.48
C VAL A 154 5.27 -4.88 6.32
N PHE A 155 4.77 -3.91 7.08
CA PHE A 155 5.55 -3.01 7.93
C PHE A 155 4.99 -3.08 9.36
N SER A 156 5.84 -2.97 10.37
CA SER A 156 5.38 -2.95 11.76
C SER A 156 6.40 -2.29 12.68
N ASP A 157 5.93 -1.41 13.56
CA ASP A 157 6.76 -0.81 14.62
C ASP A 157 5.94 -0.62 15.91
N ILE A 158 6.63 -0.27 17.00
CA ILE A 158 6.13 -0.19 18.37
C ILE A 158 6.09 1.28 18.82
N GLY A 159 4.99 1.64 19.48
CA GLY A 159 4.79 2.92 20.13
C GLY A 159 4.59 2.73 21.63
N ASP A 160 5.40 3.43 22.40
CA ASP A 160 5.43 3.43 23.86
C ASP A 160 4.88 4.75 24.40
N ALA A 161 4.25 4.76 25.58
CA ALA A 161 3.84 5.99 26.25
C ALA A 161 3.71 5.80 27.76
N ASN A 162 4.37 6.67 28.53
CA ASN A 162 4.29 6.71 29.99
C ASN A 162 4.27 8.17 30.51
N PRO A 163 4.10 8.41 31.83
CA PRO A 163 4.07 9.77 32.37
C PRO A 163 5.40 10.54 32.31
N THR A 164 6.52 9.91 31.95
CA THR A 164 7.84 10.57 31.88
C THR A 164 8.25 10.95 30.46
N ASN A 165 7.68 10.31 29.43
CA ASN A 165 7.93 10.60 28.01
C ASN A 165 6.72 11.21 27.27
N CYS A 166 5.75 11.76 28.02
CA CYS A 166 4.57 12.43 27.50
C CYS A 166 4.32 13.73 28.26
N ASN A 167 3.96 14.82 27.56
CA ASN A 167 3.51 16.06 28.18
C ASN A 167 2.38 15.78 29.21
N SER A 168 2.37 16.51 30.32
CA SER A 168 1.38 16.40 31.42
C SER A 168 -0.08 16.39 30.94
N LYS A 169 -0.41 17.09 29.84
CA LYS A 169 -1.75 17.09 29.22
C LYS A 169 -2.16 15.73 28.64
N VAL A 170 -1.19 14.90 28.25
CA VAL A 170 -1.37 13.57 27.63
C VAL A 170 -1.41 12.44 28.67
N ALA A 171 -0.99 12.68 29.92
CA ALA A 171 -0.85 11.65 30.95
C ALA A 171 -2.13 10.85 31.28
N ARG A 172 -3.33 11.37 30.95
CA ARG A 172 -4.61 10.64 31.08
C ARG A 172 -4.95 9.74 29.89
N HIS A 173 -4.11 9.70 28.86
CA HIS A 173 -4.41 9.17 27.53
C HIS A 173 -3.26 8.32 26.96
N LEU A 174 -2.43 7.72 27.82
CA LEU A 174 -1.21 6.99 27.44
C LEU A 174 -1.44 5.91 26.36
N ILE A 175 -2.49 5.10 26.47
CA ILE A 175 -2.85 4.09 25.44
C ILE A 175 -3.13 4.74 24.07
N ARG A 176 -3.74 5.93 24.03
CA ARG A 176 -3.97 6.68 22.78
C ARG A 176 -2.63 7.17 22.20
N MET A 177 -1.73 7.68 23.04
CA MET A 177 -0.41 8.14 22.60
C MET A 177 0.48 6.99 22.10
N ALA A 178 0.54 5.86 22.83
CA ALA A 178 1.23 4.65 22.40
C ALA A 178 0.69 4.15 21.03
N SER A 179 -0.64 4.13 20.86
CA SER A 179 -1.27 3.75 19.58
C SER A 179 -0.92 4.72 18.44
N THR A 180 -0.92 6.04 18.69
CA THR A 180 -0.53 7.04 17.68
C THR A 180 0.94 6.91 17.30
N ARG A 181 1.85 6.81 18.28
CA ARG A 181 3.29 6.57 18.07
C ARG A 181 3.54 5.32 17.23
N ALA A 182 2.90 4.20 17.57
CA ALA A 182 3.06 2.94 16.86
C ALA A 182 2.68 3.07 15.38
N LYS A 183 1.52 3.69 15.11
CA LYS A 183 1.04 3.93 13.74
C LYS A 183 1.93 4.91 12.99
N ALA A 184 2.31 6.03 13.60
CA ALA A 184 3.16 7.04 12.98
C ALA A 184 4.51 6.45 12.56
N ARG A 185 5.17 5.72 13.47
CA ARG A 185 6.43 5.01 13.21
C ARG A 185 6.30 3.99 12.09
N CYS A 186 5.32 3.09 12.18
CA CYS A 186 5.01 2.08 11.15
C CYS A 186 4.70 2.70 9.78
N LEU A 187 4.03 3.86 9.73
CA LEU A 187 3.78 4.59 8.49
C LEU A 187 5.02 5.28 7.93
N ARG A 188 5.98 5.76 8.75
CA ARG A 188 7.27 6.27 8.23
C ARG A 188 8.01 5.20 7.44
N ASP A 189 8.08 3.98 7.98
CA ASP A 189 8.76 2.85 7.34
C ASP A 189 8.08 2.48 6.01
N LEU A 190 6.75 2.37 6.02
CA LEU A 190 5.94 2.12 4.82
C LEU A 190 6.11 3.22 3.77
N THR A 191 6.13 4.49 4.18
CA THR A 191 6.29 5.65 3.29
C THR A 191 7.73 5.90 2.85
N ASN A 192 8.72 5.36 3.58
CA ASN A 192 10.15 5.70 3.47
C ASN A 192 10.40 7.20 3.73
N ILE A 193 9.87 7.72 4.84
CA ILE A 193 10.06 9.10 5.30
C ILE A 193 10.92 9.08 6.57
N GLY A 194 12.08 9.75 6.52
CA GLY A 194 12.99 9.89 7.66
C GLY A 194 12.64 11.04 8.63
N MET A 195 11.68 11.91 8.28
CA MET A 195 11.21 12.97 9.17
C MET A 195 10.39 12.39 10.31
N THR A 196 10.67 12.83 11.55
CA THR A 196 9.88 12.51 12.74
C THR A 196 8.43 12.99 12.57
N ALA A 197 7.47 12.19 13.04
CA ALA A 197 6.06 12.58 13.02
C ALA A 197 5.76 13.55 14.17
N LEU A 198 4.98 14.60 13.91
CA LEU A 198 4.64 15.58 14.96
C LEU A 198 3.91 14.92 16.14
N GLU A 199 3.03 13.96 15.85
CA GLU A 199 2.21 13.24 16.82
C GLU A 199 2.91 12.04 17.49
N GLU A 200 4.20 11.79 17.22
CA GLU A 200 4.99 10.80 17.97
C GLU A 200 5.80 11.39 19.12
N LEU A 201 5.99 12.73 19.15
CA LEU A 201 6.79 13.43 20.16
C LEU A 201 6.17 13.37 21.58
N GLY A 202 7.00 13.56 22.62
CA GLY A 202 6.55 13.62 24.02
C GLY A 202 6.07 15.00 24.39
N ASP A 203 6.89 16.00 24.09
CA ASP A 203 6.54 17.41 24.16
C ASP A 203 7.27 18.21 23.09
N LEU A 204 6.65 19.28 22.56
CA LEU A 204 7.28 20.09 21.52
C LEU A 204 8.50 20.88 22.03
N THR A 205 8.63 21.01 23.35
CA THR A 205 9.81 21.60 24.00
C THR A 205 11.08 20.76 23.81
N GLU A 206 10.97 19.43 23.65
CA GLU A 206 12.09 18.51 23.41
C GLU A 206 12.83 18.85 22.10
N VAL A 207 12.09 19.31 21.10
CA VAL A 207 12.61 19.72 19.78
C VAL A 207 13.38 21.04 19.87
N ILE A 208 12.82 22.01 20.60
CA ILE A 208 13.26 23.41 20.69
C ILE A 208 14.43 23.55 21.67
N GLY A 209 14.48 22.74 22.73
CA GLY A 209 15.55 22.77 23.74
C GLY A 209 16.88 22.14 23.31
N ALA A 210 16.91 21.45 22.17
CA ALA A 210 18.07 20.67 21.71
C ALA A 210 19.23 21.51 21.11
N LYS A 211 19.41 22.76 21.56
CA LYS A 211 20.51 23.67 21.19
C LYS A 211 21.45 24.01 22.36
N GLU A 212 21.15 23.61 23.59
CA GLU A 212 22.10 23.68 24.70
C GLU A 212 22.87 22.37 24.83
N GLU A 213 24.10 22.35 24.32
CA GLU A 213 25.02 21.22 24.43
C GLU A 213 25.36 20.92 25.89
N LYS A 214 24.99 19.73 26.37
CA LYS A 214 25.46 19.22 27.67
C LYS A 214 26.94 18.84 27.58
N VAL A 215 27.81 19.83 27.73
CA VAL A 215 29.24 19.61 27.99
C VAL A 215 29.36 18.74 29.25
N SER A 216 29.88 17.53 29.09
CA SER A 216 30.00 16.54 30.15
C SER A 216 31.14 16.89 31.11
N THR A 217 30.83 17.65 32.16
CA THR A 217 31.77 17.85 33.27
C THR A 217 31.84 16.59 34.13
N GLU A 218 32.87 15.78 33.89
CA GLU A 218 33.27 14.65 34.75
C GLU A 218 33.39 15.09 36.23
N PRO A 219 32.89 14.29 37.21
CA PRO A 219 32.95 14.65 38.62
C PRO A 219 34.35 14.42 39.20
N VAL A 220 35.21 15.43 39.10
CA VAL A 220 36.55 15.43 39.72
C VAL A 220 36.44 15.28 41.24
N GLN A 221 36.88 14.14 41.77
CA GLN A 221 37.00 13.90 43.22
C GLN A 221 37.93 14.95 43.86
N LYS A 222 37.53 15.49 45.02
CA LYS A 222 38.41 16.24 45.92
C LYS A 222 38.13 15.90 47.39
N ASP A 223 39.21 15.95 48.17
CA ASP A 223 39.32 15.28 49.46
C ASP A 223 38.64 15.93 50.67
N ASN A 224 38.55 15.10 51.72
CA ASN A 224 38.04 15.42 53.04
C ASN A 224 38.77 16.59 53.72
N ILE A 225 38.03 17.67 54.04
CA ILE A 225 38.38 18.58 55.16
C ILE A 225 37.15 18.76 56.05
N LYS A 226 37.27 18.37 57.33
CA LYS A 226 36.25 18.55 58.37
C LYS A 226 36.45 19.87 59.12
N ARG A 227 35.38 20.62 59.42
CA ARG A 227 35.26 21.47 60.62
C ARG A 227 33.82 21.93 60.93
N PHE A 228 33.21 21.24 61.90
CA PHE A 228 32.19 21.58 62.93
C PHE A 228 31.14 22.72 62.77
N PRO A 229 29.97 22.62 63.44
CA PRO A 229 28.75 23.34 63.08
C PRO A 229 28.41 24.58 63.92
N GLY A 230 27.54 25.45 63.37
CA GLY A 230 26.79 26.49 64.10
C GLY A 230 25.27 26.20 64.14
N ARG A 231 24.58 26.61 65.20
CA ARG A 231 23.12 26.40 65.41
C ARG A 231 22.26 27.50 64.74
N PRO A 232 20.95 27.23 64.48
CA PRO A 232 20.10 28.09 63.65
C PRO A 232 19.38 29.20 64.45
N ARG A 233 18.69 30.10 63.74
CA ARG A 233 17.68 31.00 64.30
C ARG A 233 16.36 30.89 63.53
N LYS A 234 15.24 30.99 64.26
CA LYS A 234 13.86 30.79 63.78
C LYS A 234 13.23 32.09 63.23
N GLN A 235 12.03 31.90 62.63
CA GLN A 235 10.87 32.81 62.60
C GLN A 235 10.98 34.04 61.66
N GLU A 236 9.87 34.60 61.14
CA GLU A 236 8.45 34.33 61.41
C GLU A 236 7.56 34.43 60.15
N SER A 237 6.30 34.01 60.31
CA SER A 237 5.21 34.02 59.33
C SER A 237 4.59 35.39 59.03
N ALA A 238 4.01 35.54 57.84
CA ALA A 238 2.81 36.35 57.62
C ALA A 238 1.86 35.61 56.64
N ASN A 239 0.55 35.77 56.84
CA ASN A 239 -0.50 35.06 56.09
C ASN A 239 -1.71 35.99 55.92
N GLN A 240 -2.28 36.07 54.72
CA GLN A 240 -3.58 36.69 54.50
C GLN A 240 -4.32 36.03 53.32
N LYS A 241 -5.62 35.81 53.52
CA LYS A 241 -6.59 35.36 52.52
C LYS A 241 -7.72 36.38 52.49
N GLU A 242 -8.29 36.62 51.32
CA GLU A 242 -9.70 36.97 51.08
C GLU A 242 -9.98 36.60 49.61
N GLU A 243 -10.79 35.58 49.28
CA GLU A 243 -12.25 35.44 49.40
C GLU A 243 -13.07 36.36 48.48
N LYS A 244 -13.41 35.81 47.30
CA LYS A 244 -14.70 35.90 46.57
C LYS A 244 -15.35 37.28 46.29
N SER A 245 -15.69 37.48 45.01
CA SER A 245 -17.03 37.96 44.63
C SER A 245 -17.48 37.50 43.24
N SER A 246 -18.77 37.16 43.13
CA SER A 246 -19.59 36.92 41.92
C SER A 246 -21.06 37.16 42.35
N PRO A 247 -22.03 37.58 41.50
CA PRO A 247 -22.60 36.72 40.44
C PRO A 247 -23.14 37.52 39.22
N ILE A 248 -24.33 37.19 38.68
CA ILE A 248 -25.03 37.70 37.45
C ILE A 248 -24.50 36.98 36.19
N GLN A 249 -25.14 35.98 35.54
CA GLN A 249 -26.57 35.65 35.23
C GLN A 249 -27.25 36.78 34.43
N GLU A 250 -27.54 36.66 33.14
CA GLU A 250 -28.51 35.77 32.45
C GLU A 250 -28.28 35.81 30.91
N SER A 251 -28.91 35.02 30.02
CA SER A 251 -29.69 33.77 30.14
C SER A 251 -29.67 32.99 28.81
N SER A 252 -30.02 31.71 28.89
CA SER A 252 -30.06 30.75 27.78
C SER A 252 -31.14 31.02 26.74
N GLN A 253 -30.92 30.57 25.49
CA GLN A 253 -32.00 29.99 24.70
C GLN A 253 -31.52 28.80 23.87
N SER A 254 -32.38 27.79 23.77
CA SER A 254 -32.12 26.49 23.13
C SER A 254 -33.42 25.98 22.51
N GLN A 255 -33.37 25.41 21.32
CA GLN A 255 -34.52 24.75 20.70
C GLN A 255 -34.13 23.39 20.10
N GLN A 256 -34.95 22.39 20.42
CA GLN A 256 -35.05 21.11 19.71
C GLN A 256 -36.49 21.03 19.18
N GLU A 257 -36.69 20.46 17.98
CA GLU A 257 -37.92 19.81 17.46
C GLU A 257 -37.67 19.45 15.97
N SER A 258 -38.42 18.59 15.28
CA SER A 258 -38.98 17.26 15.60
C SER A 258 -39.44 16.55 14.30
N GLN A 259 -39.71 15.24 14.34
CA GLN A 259 -40.45 14.48 13.31
C GLN A 259 -41.98 14.67 13.50
N PRO A 260 -42.96 14.19 12.66
CA PRO A 260 -42.99 12.96 11.82
C PRO A 260 -43.88 13.11 10.53
N PRO A 261 -44.75 12.17 10.03
CA PRO A 261 -44.89 10.69 10.14
C PRO A 261 -45.27 9.89 8.83
N VAL A 262 -45.06 8.54 8.83
CA VAL A 262 -45.64 7.43 7.96
C VAL A 262 -45.65 7.57 6.41
N THR A 263 -45.84 6.57 5.51
CA THR A 263 -46.16 5.10 5.45
C THR A 263 -45.23 4.42 4.38
N GLN A 264 -45.20 3.14 3.93
CA GLN A 264 -45.67 1.75 4.24
C GLN A 264 -44.87 0.80 3.26
N ASP A 265 -44.82 -0.54 3.34
CA ASP A 265 -44.64 -1.51 4.45
C ASP A 265 -44.32 -2.94 3.88
N LYS A 266 -43.53 -3.74 4.60
CA LYS A 266 -43.46 -5.24 4.61
C LYS A 266 -42.79 -6.10 3.49
N PRO A 267 -42.42 -7.40 3.79
CA PRO A 267 -41.12 -7.96 3.38
C PRO A 267 -41.07 -9.47 2.98
N VAL A 268 -39.88 -9.96 2.62
CA VAL A 268 -39.48 -11.38 2.40
C VAL A 268 -37.95 -11.48 2.64
N GLU A 269 -37.30 -12.47 3.27
CA GLU A 269 -37.63 -13.41 4.38
C GLU A 269 -36.30 -13.94 4.99
N LYS A 270 -36.27 -14.79 6.03
CA LYS A 270 -35.01 -15.19 6.72
C LYS A 270 -34.94 -16.67 7.20
N SER A 271 -33.78 -17.30 6.99
CA SER A 271 -33.34 -18.61 7.56
C SER A 271 -33.92 -19.88 6.86
N PRO A 272 -33.47 -21.12 7.16
CA PRO A 272 -32.35 -21.52 8.04
C PRO A 272 -31.31 -22.46 7.38
N ALA A 273 -30.22 -22.73 8.10
CA ALA A 273 -29.27 -23.79 7.76
C ALA A 273 -29.86 -25.20 7.98
N ARG A 274 -29.33 -26.21 7.28
CA ARG A 274 -29.56 -27.63 7.59
C ARG A 274 -28.24 -28.39 7.70
N LYS A 275 -28.09 -29.18 8.77
CA LYS A 275 -27.21 -30.34 8.78
C LYS A 275 -28.00 -31.55 8.29
N SER A 276 -27.40 -32.36 7.43
CA SER A 276 -27.86 -33.72 7.13
C SER A 276 -26.68 -34.47 6.54
N GLY A 277 -26.39 -35.65 7.08
CA GLY A 277 -25.46 -36.60 6.47
C GLY A 277 -26.02 -38.00 6.62
N ASP A 278 -25.86 -38.80 5.57
CA ASP A 278 -25.70 -40.25 5.64
C ASP A 278 -24.93 -40.74 4.39
N ASN A 279 -24.56 -42.02 4.37
CA ASN A 279 -23.68 -42.67 3.41
C ASN A 279 -24.36 -43.00 2.07
N GLY A 280 -23.55 -43.19 1.01
CA GLY A 280 -24.07 -43.42 -0.35
C GLY A 280 -23.25 -44.28 -1.32
N ASN A 281 -22.02 -44.73 -0.97
CA ASN A 281 -21.19 -45.67 -1.75
C ASN A 281 -20.73 -45.19 -3.17
N GLY A 282 -19.72 -45.85 -3.77
CA GLY A 282 -19.72 -46.01 -5.24
C GLY A 282 -18.52 -45.58 -6.11
N LYS A 283 -17.44 -44.96 -5.61
CA LYS A 283 -16.07 -44.97 -6.24
C LYS A 283 -15.06 -44.12 -5.46
N SER A 284 -13.94 -44.73 -5.05
CA SER A 284 -12.87 -44.07 -4.31
C SER A 284 -11.99 -43.16 -5.19
N LYS A 285 -12.50 -41.97 -5.53
CA LYS A 285 -11.65 -40.91 -6.10
C LYS A 285 -10.80 -40.34 -4.97
N VAL A 286 -9.50 -40.64 -4.96
CA VAL A 286 -8.56 -40.12 -3.96
C VAL A 286 -8.66 -38.59 -3.91
N PRO A 287 -8.76 -37.95 -2.73
CA PRO A 287 -8.79 -36.49 -2.64
C PRO A 287 -7.53 -35.89 -3.28
N GLY A 288 -7.74 -35.03 -4.29
CA GLY A 288 -6.68 -34.17 -4.82
C GLY A 288 -6.16 -33.21 -3.75
N MET A 289 -5.01 -32.59 -4.01
CA MET A 289 -4.40 -31.66 -3.05
C MET A 289 -5.38 -30.56 -2.60
N SER A 290 -5.30 -30.16 -1.33
CA SER A 290 -6.04 -29.01 -0.82
C SER A 290 -5.50 -27.69 -1.40
N GLU A 291 -6.33 -26.63 -1.43
CA GLU A 291 -5.88 -25.32 -1.93
C GLU A 291 -4.67 -24.77 -1.16
N ALA A 292 -4.57 -25.05 0.14
CA ALA A 292 -3.40 -24.71 0.95
C ALA A 292 -2.11 -25.37 0.43
N GLN A 293 -2.20 -26.61 -0.08
CA GLN A 293 -1.06 -27.31 -0.70
C GLN A 293 -0.75 -26.74 -2.09
N LYS A 294 -1.77 -26.47 -2.92
CA LYS A 294 -1.58 -25.83 -4.23
C LYS A 294 -0.87 -24.48 -4.09
N ASN A 295 -1.32 -23.66 -3.15
CA ASN A 295 -0.71 -22.37 -2.82
C ASN A 295 0.71 -22.50 -2.21
N ALA A 296 0.98 -23.53 -1.40
CA ALA A 296 2.31 -23.78 -0.88
C ALA A 296 3.32 -24.14 -2.00
N ILE A 297 2.93 -25.00 -2.94
CA ILE A 297 3.77 -25.39 -4.09
C ILE A 297 4.11 -24.17 -4.96
N PHE A 298 3.12 -23.37 -5.37
CA PHE A 298 3.37 -22.16 -6.17
C PHE A 298 4.23 -21.11 -5.45
N ASN A 299 4.05 -20.95 -4.13
CA ASN A 299 4.89 -20.03 -3.36
C ASN A 299 6.34 -20.51 -3.21
N LEU A 300 6.58 -21.83 -3.17
CA LEU A 300 7.93 -22.40 -3.18
C LEU A 300 8.59 -22.29 -4.56
N SER A 301 7.86 -22.56 -5.66
CA SER A 301 8.40 -22.38 -7.02
C SER A 301 8.81 -20.92 -7.28
N ARG A 302 7.94 -19.96 -6.94
CA ARG A 302 8.21 -18.52 -7.09
C ARG A 302 9.44 -18.05 -6.29
N ARG A 303 9.63 -18.57 -5.07
CA ARG A 303 10.83 -18.26 -4.24
C ARG A 303 12.13 -18.84 -4.80
N ARG A 304 12.04 -19.83 -5.69
CA ARG A 304 13.18 -20.55 -6.28
C ARG A 304 13.41 -20.24 -7.76
N GLY A 305 12.59 -19.37 -8.36
CA GLY A 305 12.65 -19.04 -9.79
C GLY A 305 12.14 -20.12 -10.75
N ILE A 306 11.61 -21.24 -10.22
CA ILE A 306 11.11 -22.37 -11.01
C ILE A 306 9.83 -21.95 -11.75
N SER A 307 9.82 -22.09 -13.07
CA SER A 307 8.68 -21.70 -13.92
C SER A 307 7.46 -22.61 -13.69
N VAL A 308 6.28 -22.21 -14.19
CA VAL A 308 5.06 -23.04 -14.03
C VAL A 308 5.14 -24.29 -14.91
N GLU A 309 5.71 -24.14 -16.10
CA GLU A 309 5.96 -25.19 -17.09
C GLU A 309 7.01 -26.19 -16.59
N GLU A 310 8.07 -25.69 -15.94
CA GLU A 310 9.10 -26.51 -15.29
C GLU A 310 8.55 -27.24 -14.05
N LEU A 311 7.71 -26.57 -13.26
CA LEU A 311 7.01 -27.16 -12.12
C LEU A 311 6.06 -28.29 -12.55
N GLU A 312 5.28 -28.09 -13.61
CA GLU A 312 4.41 -29.13 -14.19
C GLU A 312 5.24 -30.32 -14.71
N LYS A 313 6.36 -30.04 -15.40
CA LYS A 313 7.30 -31.07 -15.83
C LYS A 313 7.86 -31.88 -14.65
N MET A 314 8.30 -31.24 -13.57
CA MET A 314 8.81 -31.93 -12.36
C MET A 314 7.76 -32.86 -11.75
N VAL A 315 6.48 -32.45 -11.69
CA VAL A 315 5.40 -33.31 -11.17
C VAL A 315 5.09 -34.45 -12.14
N GLN A 316 5.05 -34.18 -13.45
CA GLN A 316 4.81 -35.17 -14.49
C GLN A 316 5.94 -36.21 -14.59
N GLU A 317 7.19 -35.84 -14.31
CA GLU A 317 8.34 -36.76 -14.24
C GLU A 317 8.37 -37.56 -12.92
N THR A 318 7.99 -36.96 -11.79
CA THR A 318 8.07 -37.62 -10.47
C THR A 318 6.85 -38.50 -10.14
N TYR A 319 5.65 -38.09 -10.56
CA TYR A 319 4.38 -38.71 -10.16
C TYR A 319 3.52 -39.19 -11.35
N LEU A 320 3.97 -38.98 -12.59
CA LEU A 320 3.27 -39.36 -13.84
C LEU A 320 1.86 -38.75 -14.02
N VAL A 321 1.51 -37.74 -13.22
CA VAL A 321 0.23 -37.01 -13.29
C VAL A 321 0.47 -35.50 -13.48
N SER A 322 -0.52 -34.79 -14.02
CA SER A 322 -0.48 -33.33 -14.07
C SER A 322 -0.63 -32.72 -12.67
N LEU A 323 -0.08 -31.51 -12.49
CA LEU A 323 -0.09 -30.77 -11.21
C LEU A 323 -1.48 -30.68 -10.57
N GLU A 324 -2.55 -30.59 -11.36
CA GLU A 324 -3.92 -30.48 -10.87
C GLU A 324 -4.53 -31.78 -10.33
N ASN A 325 -3.96 -32.94 -10.71
CA ASN A 325 -4.44 -34.27 -10.30
C ASN A 325 -3.59 -34.91 -9.18
N LEU A 326 -2.58 -34.20 -8.67
CA LEU A 326 -1.70 -34.69 -7.62
C LEU A 326 -2.48 -34.90 -6.30
N THR A 327 -2.23 -36.02 -5.61
CA THR A 327 -2.99 -36.36 -4.39
C THR A 327 -2.60 -35.48 -3.21
N GLY A 328 -3.46 -35.45 -2.18
CA GLY A 328 -3.18 -34.79 -0.91
C GLY A 328 -1.97 -35.36 -0.13
N GLU A 329 -1.39 -36.50 -0.53
CA GLU A 329 -0.19 -37.07 0.09
C GLU A 329 1.06 -36.81 -0.75
N ASP A 330 0.99 -37.04 -2.07
CA ASP A 330 2.07 -36.72 -3.01
C ASP A 330 2.42 -35.23 -2.96
N ALA A 331 1.42 -34.35 -2.83
CA ALA A 331 1.64 -32.93 -2.65
C ALA A 331 2.43 -32.59 -1.36
N LYS A 332 2.32 -33.38 -0.28
CA LYS A 332 3.15 -33.19 0.94
C LYS A 332 4.59 -33.60 0.68
N THR A 333 4.80 -34.71 -0.04
CA THR A 333 6.12 -35.22 -0.42
C THR A 333 6.82 -34.25 -1.37
N PHE A 334 6.11 -33.74 -2.38
CA PHE A 334 6.62 -32.74 -3.32
C PHE A 334 6.92 -31.40 -2.65
N ILE A 335 6.09 -30.93 -1.70
CA ILE A 335 6.40 -29.76 -0.87
C ILE A 335 7.70 -29.95 -0.08
N ARG A 336 7.97 -31.15 0.47
CA ARG A 336 9.24 -31.46 1.15
C ARG A 336 10.43 -31.48 0.19
N GLN A 337 10.26 -32.06 -1.00
CA GLN A 337 11.27 -32.04 -2.06
C GLN A 337 11.62 -30.60 -2.46
N LEU A 338 10.61 -29.75 -2.68
CA LEU A 338 10.72 -28.29 -2.92
C LEU A 338 11.14 -27.47 -1.69
N GLN A 339 11.41 -28.09 -0.54
CA GLN A 339 12.07 -27.49 0.62
C GLN A 339 13.51 -27.97 0.76
N GLN A 340 13.79 -29.23 0.42
CA GLN A 340 15.09 -29.90 0.62
C GLN A 340 16.13 -29.65 -0.49
N SER A 341 15.72 -29.40 -1.74
CA SER A 341 16.66 -29.08 -2.83
C SER A 341 17.08 -27.62 -2.81
N ALA A 342 17.60 -27.15 -1.67
CA ALA A 342 18.09 -25.79 -1.43
C ALA A 342 19.62 -25.73 -1.52
#